data_AF-A0A9E2DKU7-F1
#
_entry.id   AF-A0A9E2DKU7-F1
#
_cell.length_a   1.000
_cell.length_b   1.000
_cell.length_c   1.000
_cell.angle_alpha   90.00
_cell.angle_beta   90.00
_cell.angle_gamma   90.00
#
_symmetry.space_group_name_H-M   'P 1'
#
loop_
_entity.id
_entity.type
_entity.pdbx_description
1 polymer ?
#
loop_
_entity_poly.entity_id
_entity_poly.type
_entity_poly.pdbx_seq_one_letter_code
_entity_poly.pdbx_strand_id
1 'polypeptide(L)'
;KVGEDGVIQDAKFKTYGCGSAIASSSLLTEWVKGRTLDEAEGIKNTEIAEELALPPVKIHCSVLAEDAIKAAIQDYRSKHVGDEESSAAAAG
;
A
#
# COMPACT_ATOMS: atom_id res chain seq x y z
N LYS A 1 10.29 0.75 0.61
CA LYS A 1 11.28 1.42 1.47
C LYS A 1 10.56 2.50 2.24
N VAL A 2 10.68 2.50 3.55
CA VAL A 2 10.10 3.49 4.46
C VAL A 2 11.25 4.32 5.03
N GLY A 3 11.05 5.63 5.15
CA GLY A 3 11.99 6.53 5.81
C GLY A 3 11.87 6.43 7.35
N GLU A 4 12.80 7.07 8.04
CA GLU A 4 12.81 7.13 9.52
C GLU A 4 11.60 7.92 10.07
N ASP A 5 11.01 8.79 9.24
CA ASP A 5 9.79 9.55 9.48
C ASP A 5 8.50 8.75 9.27
N GLY A 6 8.60 7.45 8.92
CA GLY A 6 7.44 6.61 8.62
C GLY A 6 6.82 6.85 7.24
N VAL A 7 7.47 7.65 6.38
CA VAL A 7 7.00 7.96 5.02
C VAL A 7 7.53 6.94 4.01
N ILE A 8 6.67 6.47 3.11
CA ILE A 8 7.04 5.53 2.06
C ILE A 8 7.81 6.28 0.95
N GLN A 9 9.14 6.13 0.95
CA GLN A 9 10.02 6.77 -0.04
C GLN A 9 9.99 6.07 -1.41
N ASP A 10 9.82 4.74 -1.40
CA ASP A 10 9.81 3.95 -2.63
C ASP A 10 8.97 2.69 -2.46
N ALA A 11 8.17 2.36 -3.48
CA ALA A 11 7.29 1.21 -3.50
C ALA A 11 7.48 0.46 -4.82
N LYS A 12 7.65 -0.86 -4.73
CA LYS A 12 7.83 -1.74 -5.88
C LYS A 12 6.92 -2.95 -5.70
N PHE A 13 6.35 -3.41 -6.80
CA PHE A 13 5.53 -4.61 -6.82
C PHE A 13 6.15 -5.68 -7.72
N LYS A 14 5.82 -6.92 -7.43
CA LYS A 14 6.03 -8.05 -8.34
C LYS A 14 4.73 -8.84 -8.35
N THR A 15 4.04 -8.81 -9.48
CA THR A 15 2.74 -9.45 -9.63
C THR A 15 2.73 -10.38 -10.86
N TYR A 16 1.93 -11.42 -10.78
CA TYR A 16 1.68 -12.36 -11.87
C TYR A 16 0.17 -12.40 -12.08
N GLY A 17 -0.30 -12.06 -13.28
CA GLY A 17 -1.72 -12.01 -13.53
C GLY A 17 -2.09 -11.32 -14.84
N CYS A 18 -3.38 -11.07 -15.00
CA CYS A 18 -3.90 -10.34 -16.15
C CYS A 18 -3.53 -8.84 -16.10
N GLY A 19 -3.67 -8.13 -17.22
CA GLY A 19 -3.34 -6.71 -17.32
C GLY A 19 -4.00 -5.84 -16.24
N SER A 20 -5.21 -6.18 -15.80
CA SER A 20 -5.90 -5.49 -14.71
C SER A 20 -5.15 -5.59 -13.37
N ALA A 21 -4.59 -6.77 -13.05
CA ALA A 21 -3.80 -6.94 -11.83
C ALA A 21 -2.49 -6.14 -11.89
N ILE A 22 -1.84 -6.10 -13.05
CA ILE A 22 -0.63 -5.29 -13.28
C ILE A 22 -0.95 -3.80 -13.13
N ALA A 23 -2.05 -3.33 -13.72
CA ALA A 23 -2.50 -1.95 -13.61
C ALA A 23 -2.83 -1.55 -12.17
N SER A 24 -3.59 -2.40 -11.44
CA SER A 24 -3.90 -2.15 -10.03
C SER A 24 -2.65 -2.08 -9.16
N SER A 25 -1.69 -3.02 -9.33
CA SER A 25 -0.44 -2.98 -8.57
C SER A 25 0.44 -1.78 -8.92
N SER A 26 0.48 -1.38 -10.19
CA SER A 26 1.25 -0.22 -10.65
C SER A 26 0.68 1.09 -10.14
N LEU A 27 -0.65 1.25 -10.18
CA LEU A 27 -1.31 2.43 -9.65
C LEU A 27 -1.04 2.57 -8.15
N LEU A 28 -1.16 1.46 -7.42
CA LEU A 28 -0.97 1.46 -5.99
C LEU A 28 0.45 1.89 -5.59
N THR A 29 1.49 1.47 -6.30
CA THR A 29 2.86 1.90 -6.00
C THR A 29 3.09 3.40 -6.16
N GLU A 30 2.39 4.03 -7.09
CA GLU A 30 2.44 5.49 -7.25
C GLU A 30 1.65 6.18 -6.13
N TRP A 31 0.48 5.65 -5.77
CA TRP A 31 -0.37 6.24 -4.73
C TRP A 31 0.26 6.25 -3.35
N VAL A 32 0.97 5.18 -2.98
CA VAL A 32 1.57 5.07 -1.64
C VAL A 32 2.87 5.87 -1.50
N LYS A 33 3.53 6.24 -2.60
CA LYS A 33 4.79 6.98 -2.54
C LYS A 33 4.55 8.38 -1.96
N GLY A 34 5.32 8.73 -0.93
CA GLY A 34 5.19 10.00 -0.21
C GLY A 34 4.10 10.01 0.86
N ARG A 35 3.38 8.90 1.08
CA ARG A 35 2.39 8.75 2.15
C ARG A 35 2.99 8.07 3.39
N THR A 36 2.36 8.27 4.54
CA THR A 36 2.66 7.49 5.75
C THR A 36 2.12 6.05 5.63
N LEU A 37 2.58 5.17 6.52
CA LEU A 37 2.06 3.80 6.60
C LEU A 37 0.55 3.76 6.89
N ASP A 38 0.04 4.62 7.76
CA ASP A 38 -1.40 4.69 8.09
C ASP A 38 -2.23 5.16 6.89
N GLU A 39 -1.76 6.18 6.18
CA GLU A 39 -2.41 6.67 4.96
C GLU A 39 -2.43 5.61 3.86
N ALA A 40 -1.34 4.85 3.72
CA ALA A 40 -1.24 3.77 2.74
C ALA A 40 -2.13 2.56 3.11
N GLU A 41 -2.28 2.24 4.40
CA GLU A 41 -3.18 1.20 4.89
C GLU A 41 -4.67 1.56 4.71
N GLY A 42 -4.97 2.87 4.65
CA GLY A 42 -6.30 3.41 4.41
C GLY A 42 -6.84 3.16 3.00
N ILE A 43 -5.97 2.93 2.00
CA ILE A 43 -6.36 2.75 0.59
C ILE A 43 -7.30 1.55 0.43
N LYS A 44 -8.41 1.76 -0.27
CA LYS A 44 -9.44 0.74 -0.51
C LYS A 44 -9.42 0.24 -1.95
N ASN A 45 -9.74 -1.05 -2.13
CA ASN A 45 -9.91 -1.66 -3.44
C ASN A 45 -10.97 -0.95 -4.30
N THR A 46 -11.97 -0.34 -3.68
CA THR A 46 -13.03 0.39 -4.37
C THR A 46 -12.47 1.61 -5.09
N GLU A 47 -11.57 2.37 -4.43
CA GLU A 47 -10.92 3.54 -5.02
C GLU A 47 -10.04 3.13 -6.21
N ILE A 48 -9.28 2.03 -6.08
CA ILE A 48 -8.46 1.48 -7.17
C ILE A 48 -9.33 1.00 -8.33
N ALA A 49 -10.46 0.35 -8.04
CA ALA A 49 -11.37 -0.16 -9.06
C ALA A 49 -12.05 0.97 -9.83
N GLU A 50 -12.44 2.04 -9.13
CA GLU A 50 -13.04 3.24 -9.71
C GLU A 50 -12.05 3.99 -10.60
N GLU A 51 -10.82 4.23 -10.11
CA GLU A 51 -9.77 4.93 -10.88
C GLU A 51 -9.43 4.20 -12.19
N LEU A 52 -9.40 2.87 -12.15
CA LEU A 52 -9.10 2.04 -13.32
C LEU A 52 -10.36 1.63 -14.12
N ALA A 53 -11.54 2.11 -13.74
CA ALA A 53 -12.83 1.76 -14.32
C ALA A 53 -13.00 0.23 -14.51
N LEU A 54 -12.61 -0.55 -13.49
CA LEU A 54 -12.64 -2.01 -13.57
C LEU A 54 -14.09 -2.51 -13.66
N PRO A 55 -14.40 -3.41 -14.61
CA PRO A 55 -15.71 -4.03 -14.65
C PRO A 55 -15.90 -4.92 -13.41
N PRO A 56 -17.15 -5.18 -12.97
CA PRO A 56 -17.43 -5.94 -11.74
C PRO A 56 -16.71 -7.28 -11.64
N VAL A 57 -16.54 -7.97 -12.77
CA VAL A 57 -15.86 -9.28 -12.84
C VAL A 57 -14.33 -9.21 -12.59
N LYS A 58 -13.74 -8.01 -12.56
CA LYS A 58 -12.30 -7.78 -12.36
C LYS A 58 -11.94 -7.09 -11.05
N ILE A 59 -12.90 -6.83 -10.16
CA ILE A 59 -12.66 -6.21 -8.84
C ILE A 59 -11.66 -7.01 -8.00
N HIS A 60 -11.57 -8.33 -8.18
CA HIS A 60 -10.56 -9.13 -7.48
C HIS A 60 -9.12 -8.62 -7.72
N CYS A 61 -8.84 -7.97 -8.85
CA CYS A 61 -7.52 -7.39 -9.14
C CYS A 61 -7.19 -6.19 -8.24
N SER A 62 -8.19 -5.37 -7.88
CA SER A 62 -8.00 -4.28 -6.93
C SER A 62 -7.94 -4.77 -5.48
N VAL A 63 -8.72 -5.80 -5.15
CA VAL A 63 -8.65 -6.46 -3.83
C VAL A 63 -7.27 -7.05 -3.58
N LEU A 64 -6.70 -7.75 -4.56
CA LEU A 64 -5.33 -8.29 -4.44
C LEU A 64 -4.28 -7.20 -4.23
N ALA A 65 -4.46 -6.03 -4.84
CA ALA A 65 -3.56 -4.91 -4.64
C ALA A 65 -3.68 -4.33 -3.21
N GLU A 66 -4.91 -4.11 -2.73
CA GLU A 66 -5.18 -3.67 -1.34
C GLU A 66 -4.62 -4.66 -0.30
N ASP A 67 -4.88 -5.95 -0.47
CA ASP A 67 -4.40 -6.98 0.46
C ASP A 67 -2.87 -7.03 0.49
N ALA A 68 -2.23 -6.89 -0.67
CA ALA A 68 -0.77 -6.92 -0.78
C ALA A 68 -0.11 -5.74 -0.04
N ILE A 69 -0.64 -4.52 -0.15
CA ILE A 69 -0.06 -3.36 0.56
C ILE A 69 -0.27 -3.47 2.06
N LYS A 70 -1.47 -3.91 2.52
CA LYS A 70 -1.73 -4.12 3.93
C LYS A 70 -0.81 -5.17 4.53
N ALA A 71 -0.63 -6.29 3.84
CA ALA A 71 0.30 -7.33 4.27
C ALA A 71 1.74 -6.80 4.34
N ALA A 72 2.19 -5.99 3.36
CA ALA A 72 3.52 -5.39 3.38
C ALA A 72 3.72 -4.40 4.54
N ILE A 73 2.70 -3.59 4.86
CA ILE A 73 2.72 -2.65 5.98
C ILE A 73 2.76 -3.41 7.31
N GLN A 74 1.93 -4.44 7.47
CA GLN A 74 1.91 -5.28 8.67
C GLN A 74 3.24 -6.02 8.88
N ASP A 75 3.83 -6.56 7.81
CA ASP A 75 5.16 -7.19 7.85
C ASP A 75 6.25 -6.18 8.23
N TYR A 76 6.18 -4.96 7.69
CA TYR A 76 7.09 -3.88 8.08
C TYR A 76 6.98 -3.57 9.56
N ARG A 77 5.77 -3.28 10.07
CA ARG A 77 5.53 -3.00 11.50
C ARG A 77 6.02 -4.14 12.40
N SER A 78 5.72 -5.38 12.03
CA SER A 78 6.13 -6.58 12.79
C SER A 78 7.65 -6.74 12.89
N LYS A 79 8.41 -6.20 11.94
CA LYS A 79 9.89 -6.22 11.96
C LYS A 79 10.49 -5.00 12.67
N HIS A 80 9.70 -3.97 12.92
CA HIS A 80 10.13 -2.68 13.49
C HIS A 80 9.34 -2.35 14.77
N VAL A 81 8.90 -3.38 15.52
CA VAL A 81 8.13 -3.27 16.77
C VAL A 81 8.85 -2.45 17.87
N GLY A 82 10.12 -2.09 17.68
CA GLY A 82 10.88 -1.21 18.59
C GLY A 82 10.93 0.28 18.21
N ASP A 83 10.48 0.69 17.02
CA ASP A 83 10.62 2.07 16.51
C ASP A 83 9.36 2.94 16.70
N GLU A 84 8.17 2.34 16.83
CA GLU A 84 6.91 3.11 16.96
C GLU A 84 6.77 3.82 18.32
N GLU A 85 7.35 3.28 19.42
CA GLU A 85 7.37 4.00 20.71
C GLU A 85 8.29 5.24 20.70
N SER A 86 9.31 5.29 19.83
CA SER A 86 10.25 6.41 19.78
C SER A 86 9.76 7.57 18.89
N SER A 87 8.90 7.29 17.90
CA SER A 87 8.38 8.32 16.97
C SER A 87 7.17 9.08 17.53
N ALA A 88 6.29 8.40 18.27
CA ALA A 88 5.16 9.05 18.94
C ALA A 88 5.59 9.99 20.09
N ALA A 89 6.74 9.72 20.74
CA ALA A 89 7.29 10.55 21.81
C ALA A 89 7.92 11.87 21.33
N ALA A 90 8.27 11.99 20.04
CA ALA A 90 8.90 13.20 19.47
C ALA A 90 7.87 14.26 19.01
N ALA A 91 6.59 13.90 18.94
CA ALA A 91 5.50 14.80 18.53
C ALA A 91 4.70 15.40 19.71
N GLY A 92 5.17 15.22 20.95
CA GLY A 92 4.54 15.70 22.19
C GLY A 92 5.27 16.85 22.87
#